data_AF-A0A0Q0H5N0-F1
#
_entry.id   AF-A0A0Q0H5N0-F1
#
_cell.length_a   1.000
_cell.length_b   1.000
_cell.length_c   1.000
_cell.angle_alpha   90.00
_cell.angle_beta   90.00
_cell.angle_gamma   90.00
#
_symmetry.space_group_name_H-M   'P 1'
#
loop_
_entity.id
_entity.type
_entity.pdbx_description
1 polymer ?
#
loop_
_entity_poly.entity_id
_entity_poly.type
_entity_poly.pdbx_seq_one_letter_code
_entity_poly.pdbx_strand_id
1 'polypeptide(L)'
;METPNRYRCKTHINQPLLILFVFTKEQVIPLMAAVAIGMVTKQTFILVCLAMAYIYISQKVKGRFPKAYVKHKLWSYGFILTNQSKSIADPVKRTYHR
;
A
#
# COMPACT_ATOMS: atom_id res chain seq x y z
N MET A 1 23.60 -16.67 -9.20
CA MET A 1 24.54 -15.53 -9.09
C MET A 1 23.93 -14.51 -8.14
N GLU A 2 24.45 -14.44 -6.91
CA GLU A 2 24.04 -13.44 -5.93
C GLU A 2 24.79 -12.14 -6.20
N THR A 3 24.06 -11.07 -6.55
CA THR A 3 24.67 -9.77 -6.83
C THR A 3 25.10 -9.08 -5.53
N PRO A 4 26.37 -8.66 -5.39
CA PRO A 4 26.92 -8.07 -4.15
C PRO A 4 26.30 -6.70 -3.78
N ASN A 5 25.59 -6.04 -4.70
CA ASN A 5 25.00 -4.71 -4.50
C ASN A 5 23.53 -4.74 -4.06
N ARG A 6 23.09 -5.78 -3.35
CA ARG A 6 21.74 -5.81 -2.79
C ARG A 6 21.71 -5.04 -1.48
N TYR A 7 21.54 -3.72 -1.57
CA TYR A 7 21.31 -2.86 -0.40
C TYR A 7 20.08 -3.34 0.37
N ARG A 8 20.29 -4.08 1.46
CA ARG A 8 19.27 -4.32 2.49
C ARG A 8 19.20 -3.06 3.34
N CYS A 9 18.42 -2.08 2.91
CA CYS A 9 18.06 -0.98 3.80
C CYS A 9 17.35 -1.58 5.02
N LYS A 10 18.07 -1.72 6.15
CA LYS A 10 17.45 -2.06 7.43
C LYS A 10 16.41 -0.98 7.72
N THR A 11 15.14 -1.36 7.74
CA THR A 11 14.06 -0.48 8.19
C THR A 11 14.38 -0.05 9.61
N HIS A 12 14.67 1.23 9.80
CA HIS A 12 14.93 1.83 11.10
C HIS A 12 13.69 1.63 12.00
N ILE A 13 13.83 0.85 13.07
CA ILE A 13 12.77 0.55 14.04
C ILE A 13 12.70 1.73 15.02
N ASN A 14 12.22 2.88 14.56
CA ASN A 14 11.63 3.87 15.44
C ASN A 14 10.13 3.87 15.14
N GLN A 15 9.46 2.79 15.50
CA GLN A 15 8.00 2.80 15.60
C GLN A 15 7.69 3.26 17.02
N PRO A 16 7.23 4.51 17.23
CA PRO A 16 6.83 4.95 18.55
C PRO A 16 5.74 3.98 19.02
N LEU A 17 5.93 3.54 20.26
CA LEU A 17 5.13 2.58 21.01
C LEU A 17 3.63 2.58 20.66
N LEU A 18 3.02 1.39 20.77
CA LEU A 18 1.66 1.21 21.28
C LEU A 18 0.49 1.74 20.42
N ILE A 19 -0.08 0.86 19.59
CA ILE A 19 -1.53 0.61 19.72
C ILE A 19 -1.66 -0.84 20.24
N LEU A 20 -1.13 -1.09 21.44
CA LEU A 20 -0.99 -2.37 22.16
C LEU A 20 -0.86 -3.67 21.33
N PHE A 21 0.40 -4.04 21.09
CA PHE A 21 0.95 -5.38 20.79
C PHE A 21 0.56 -6.16 19.53
N VAL A 22 -0.57 -5.90 18.87
CA VAL A 22 -1.00 -6.75 17.72
C VAL A 22 -1.08 -6.01 16.38
N PHE A 23 -1.49 -4.74 16.37
CA PHE A 23 -1.75 -4.01 15.11
C PHE A 23 -0.90 -2.74 14.97
N THR A 24 -0.41 -2.49 13.76
CA THR A 24 0.24 -1.22 13.42
C THR A 24 -0.79 -0.13 13.13
N LYS A 25 -0.43 1.15 13.31
CA LYS A 25 -1.32 2.29 12.99
C LYS A 25 -1.96 2.21 11.60
N GLU A 26 -1.21 1.67 10.64
CA GLU A 26 -1.64 1.51 9.24
C GLU A 26 -2.74 0.45 9.05
N GLN A 27 -2.96 -0.40 10.05
CA GLN A 27 -3.96 -1.46 10.07
C GLN A 27 -5.19 -1.04 10.90
N VAL A 28 -4.95 -0.31 11.99
CA VAL A 28 -6.03 0.20 12.85
C VAL A 28 -6.89 1.22 12.11
N ILE A 29 -6.28 2.16 11.37
CA ILE A 29 -7.01 3.19 10.63
C ILE A 29 -8.07 2.61 9.65
N PRO A 30 -7.72 1.71 8.71
CA PRO A 30 -8.70 1.16 7.78
C PRO A 30 -9.76 0.30 8.46
N LEU A 31 -9.40 -0.43 9.53
CA LEU A 31 -10.37 -1.21 10.30
C LEU A 31 -11.39 -0.30 11.00
N MET A 32 -10.92 0.74 11.69
CA MET A 32 -11.78 1.70 12.39
C MET A 32 -12.67 2.48 11.41
N ALA A 33 -12.14 2.84 10.23
CA ALA A 33 -12.92 3.47 9.18
C ALA A 33 -14.04 2.54 8.67
N ALA A 34 -13.72 1.26 8.45
CA ALA A 34 -14.71 0.26 8.02
C ALA A 34 -15.80 0.03 9.08
N VAL A 35 -15.44 0.00 10.37
CA VAL A 35 -16.40 -0.09 11.47
C VAL A 35 -17.31 1.13 11.50
N ALA A 36 -16.74 2.35 11.44
CA ALA A 36 -17.51 3.59 11.49
C ALA A 36 -18.51 3.69 10.32
N ILE A 37 -18.06 3.40 9.08
CA ILE A 37 -18.93 3.38 7.90
C ILE A 37 -19.97 2.24 8.01
N GLY A 38 -19.55 1.09 8.52
CA GLY A 38 -20.40 -0.07 8.74
C GLY A 38 -21.56 0.20 9.70
N MET A 39 -21.31 0.93 10.78
CA MET A 39 -22.34 1.33 11.73
C MET A 39 -23.40 2.24 11.08
N VAL A 40 -22.97 3.17 10.20
CA VAL A 40 -23.89 4.07 9.49
C VAL A 40 -24.72 3.32 8.44
N THR A 41 -24.08 2.42 7.71
CA THR A 41 -24.69 1.68 6.59
C THR A 41 -25.40 0.39 7.01
N LYS A 42 -25.31 0.01 8.30
CA LYS A 42 -25.76 -1.27 8.87
C LYS A 42 -25.13 -2.51 8.22
N GLN A 43 -24.00 -2.35 7.53
CA GLN A 43 -23.26 -3.43 6.85
C GLN A 43 -21.88 -3.68 7.50
N THR A 44 -21.81 -3.55 8.83
CA THR A 44 -20.54 -3.63 9.58
C THR A 44 -19.77 -4.92 9.32
N PHE A 45 -20.45 -6.07 9.32
CA PHE A 45 -19.78 -7.36 9.13
C PHE A 45 -19.06 -7.46 7.78
N ILE A 46 -19.74 -7.07 6.69
CA ILE A 46 -19.18 -7.13 5.33
C ILE A 46 -17.98 -6.19 5.20
N LEU A 47 -18.11 -4.96 5.70
CA LEU A 47 -17.04 -3.96 5.62
C LEU A 47 -15.83 -4.33 6.48
N VAL A 48 -16.04 -4.94 7.65
CA VAL A 48 -14.96 -5.47 8.49
C VAL A 48 -14.22 -6.61 7.78
N CYS A 49 -14.94 -7.55 7.16
CA CYS A 49 -14.32 -8.61 6.36
C CYS A 49 -13.48 -8.06 5.21
N LEU A 50 -14.00 -7.04 4.49
CA LEU A 50 -13.25 -6.38 3.41
C LEU A 50 -12.01 -5.65 3.94
N ALA A 51 -12.10 -4.98 5.09
CA ALA A 51 -10.96 -4.31 5.72
C ALA A 51 -9.88 -5.31 6.15
N MET A 52 -10.28 -6.46 6.71
CA MET A 52 -9.36 -7.54 7.07
C MET A 52 -8.66 -8.12 5.83
N ALA A 53 -9.40 -8.37 4.75
CA ALA A 53 -8.82 -8.83 3.48
C ALA A 53 -7.81 -7.82 2.92
N TYR A 54 -8.16 -6.53 2.94
CA TYR A 54 -7.27 -5.44 2.53
C TYR A 54 -5.98 -5.41 3.36
N ILE A 55 -6.09 -5.51 4.68
CA ILE A 55 -4.94 -5.53 5.59
C ILE A 55 -4.01 -6.71 5.27
N TYR A 56 -4.57 -7.92 5.10
CA TYR A 56 -3.81 -9.12 4.77
C TYR A 56 -3.03 -8.97 3.45
N ILE A 57 -3.69 -8.49 2.40
CA ILE A 57 -3.07 -8.27 1.09
C ILE A 57 -1.98 -7.20 1.21
N SER A 58 -2.27 -6.09 1.89
CA SER A 58 -1.32 -4.99 2.08
C SER A 58 -0.06 -5.44 2.81
N GLN A 59 -0.17 -6.26 3.86
CA GLN A 59 0.99 -6.84 4.55
C GLN A 59 1.81 -7.76 3.65
N LYS A 60 1.17 -8.68 2.93
CA LYS A 60 1.84 -9.60 1.98
C LYS A 60 2.63 -8.84 0.93
N VAL A 61 2.05 -7.77 0.40
CA VAL A 61 2.68 -6.92 -0.61
C VAL A 61 3.85 -6.13 -0.02
N LYS A 62 3.69 -5.54 1.17
CA LYS A 62 4.76 -4.79 1.85
C LYS A 62 5.96 -5.67 2.22
N GLY A 63 5.72 -6.93 2.58
CA GLY A 63 6.80 -7.89 2.86
C GLY A 63 7.56 -8.35 1.61
N ARG A 64 6.89 -8.41 0.46
CA ARG A 64 7.47 -8.94 -0.79
C ARG A 64 8.13 -7.86 -1.67
N PHE A 65 7.62 -6.64 -1.65
CA PHE A 65 8.02 -5.59 -2.58
C PHE A 65 8.51 -4.32 -1.85
N PRO A 66 9.45 -3.57 -2.44
CA PRO A 66 9.94 -2.33 -1.85
C PRO A 66 8.81 -1.28 -1.77
N LYS A 67 9.01 -0.30 -0.88
CA LYS A 67 8.11 0.85 -0.75
C LYS A 67 7.87 1.49 -2.13
N ALA A 68 6.63 1.91 -2.39
CA ALA A 68 6.17 2.49 -3.66
C ALA A 68 6.11 1.56 -4.88
N TYR A 69 6.43 0.26 -4.77
CA TYR A 69 6.30 -0.69 -5.89
C TYR A 69 4.88 -0.73 -6.48
N VAL A 70 3.86 -0.84 -5.62
CA VAL A 70 2.45 -0.89 -6.08
C VAL A 70 2.04 0.43 -6.74
N LYS A 71 2.43 1.57 -6.16
CA LYS A 71 2.18 2.89 -6.74
C LYS A 71 2.81 3.00 -8.13
N HIS A 72 4.07 2.58 -8.26
CA HIS A 72 4.78 2.59 -9.54
C HIS A 72 4.16 1.64 -10.56
N LYS A 73 3.73 0.44 -10.12
CA LYS A 73 3.06 -0.54 -10.98
C LYS A 73 1.72 -0.02 -11.49
N LEU A 74 0.87 0.51 -10.60
CA LEU A 74 -0.40 1.15 -10.97
C LEU A 74 -0.18 2.34 -11.91
N TRP A 75 0.83 3.16 -11.64
CA TRP A 75 1.24 4.24 -12.52
C TRP A 75 1.65 3.73 -13.91
N SER A 76 2.46 2.67 -13.99
CA SER A 76 2.88 2.09 -15.27
C SER A 76 1.74 1.51 -16.11
N TYR A 77 0.63 1.13 -15.47
CA TYR A 77 -0.60 0.71 -16.14
C TYR A 77 -1.54 1.88 -16.48
N GLY A 78 -1.22 3.11 -16.10
CA GLY A 78 -2.03 4.30 -16.35
C GLY A 78 -3.17 4.51 -15.35
N PHE A 79 -3.27 3.73 -14.26
CA PHE A 79 -4.32 3.91 -13.25
C PHE A 79 -4.09 5.10 -12.31
N ILE A 80 -2.85 5.62 -12.25
CA ILE A 80 -2.49 6.76 -11.42
C ILE A 80 -1.93 7.86 -12.30
N LEU A 81 -2.64 8.98 -12.36
CA LEU A 81 -2.11 10.24 -12.89
C LEU A 81 -1.10 10.78 -11.86
N THR A 82 0.16 10.92 -12.27
CA THR A 82 1.19 11.58 -11.46
C THR A 82 1.51 12.94 -12.06
N ASN A 83 1.91 13.91 -11.24
CA ASN A 83 2.35 15.21 -11.72
C ASN A 83 3.51 15.00 -12.71
N GLN A 84 3.33 15.50 -13.93
CA GLN A 84 4.34 15.40 -14.97
C GLN A 84 5.59 16.17 -14.51
N SER A 85 6.70 15.45 -14.38
CA SER A 85 8.03 16.03 -14.17
C SER A 85 8.87 15.74 -15.39
N LYS A 86 9.82 16.62 -15.75
CA LYS A 86 10.75 16.39 -16.86
C LYS A 86 11.53 15.07 -16.73
N SER A 87 11.68 14.57 -15.49
CA SER A 87 12.35 13.30 -15.19
C SER A 87 11.41 12.08 -15.15
N ILE A 88 10.09 12.27 -15.26
CA ILE A 88 9.08 11.20 -15.12
C ILE A 88 8.29 11.11 -16.42
N ALA A 89 8.62 10.11 -17.24
CA ALA A 89 7.97 9.88 -18.53
C ALA A 89 6.48 9.51 -18.35
N ASP A 90 5.58 10.18 -19.07
CA ASP A 90 4.14 9.93 -18.95
C ASP A 90 3.78 8.47 -19.30
N PRO A 91 3.15 7.71 -18.39
CA PRO A 91 2.85 6.30 -18.61
C PRO A 91 1.81 6.10 -19.73
N VAL A 92 0.94 7.08 -19.98
CA VAL A 92 -0.05 7.03 -21.07
C VAL A 92 0.63 7.18 -22.43
N LYS A 93 1.67 8.02 -22.51
CA LYS A 93 2.47 8.17 -23.75
C LYS A 93 3.30 6.93 -24.06
N ARG A 94 3.67 6.14 -23.04
CA ARG A 94 4.40 4.87 -23.22
C ARG A 94 3.58 3.80 -23.94
N THR A 95 2.27 3.74 -23.72
CA THR A 95 1.37 2.77 -24.37
C THR A 95 0.88 3.21 -25.75
N TYR A 96 0.84 4.52 -26.02
CA TYR A 96 0.36 5.05 -27.31
C TYR A 96 1.35 4.90 -28.47
N HIS A 97 2.65 4.74 -28.20
CA HIS A 97 3.69 4.55 -29.22
C HIS A 97 4.08 3.08 -29.42
N ARG A 98 3.14 2.15 -29.22
CA ARG A 98 3.37 0.72 -29.44
C ARG A 98 2.75 0.23 -30.73
#